data_AF-A0A4S2SLY5-F1
#
_entry.id   AF-A0A4S2SLY5-F1
#
_cell.length_a   1.000
_cell.length_b   1.000
_cell.length_c   1.000
_cell.angle_alpha   90.00
_cell.angle_beta   90.00
_cell.angle_gamma   90.00
#
_symmetry.space_group_name_H-M   'P 1'
#
loop_
_entity.id
_entity.type
_entity.pdbx_description
1 polymer ?
#
loop_
_entity_poly.entity_id
_entity_poly.type
_entity_poly.pdbx_seq_one_letter_code
_entity_poly.pdbx_strand_id
1 'polypeptide(L)' 'MDKKNALRAGAVTAGTTLMMLLMTSPALAAIRDDGDDPGPGLSIGETIGLYVALPIALFLIIAGLVIVTDKSRKQRPTV' A
#
# COMPACT_ATOMS: atom_id res chain seq x y z
N MET A 1 -39.51 8.97 -41.13
CA MET A 1 -38.59 9.91 -40.45
C MET A 1 -37.75 10.60 -41.51
N ASP A 2 -37.61 11.92 -41.45
CA ASP A 2 -36.82 12.68 -42.42
C ASP A 2 -35.31 12.52 -42.21
N LYS A 3 -34.54 12.40 -43.29
CA LYS A 3 -33.06 12.27 -43.25
C LYS A 3 -32.39 13.38 -42.43
N LYS A 4 -32.96 14.58 -42.43
CA LYS A 4 -32.49 15.73 -41.64
C LYS A 4 -32.63 15.51 -40.13
N ASN A 5 -33.69 14.83 -39.70
CA ASN A 5 -33.91 14.53 -38.29
C ASN A 5 -32.99 13.41 -37.83
N ALA A 6 -32.70 12.43 -38.69
CA ALA A 6 -31.71 11.39 -38.42
C ALA A 6 -30.29 11.97 -38.26
N LEU A 7 -29.88 12.92 -39.13
CA LEU A 7 -28.58 13.58 -39.02
C LEU A 7 -28.44 14.42 -37.73
N ARG A 8 -29.50 15.14 -37.36
CA ARG A 8 -29.54 15.93 -36.11
C ARG A 8 -29.46 15.04 -34.87
N ALA A 9 -30.22 13.94 -34.85
CA ALA A 9 -30.18 12.97 -33.77
C ALA A 9 -28.77 12.35 -33.64
N GLY A 10 -28.17 11.94 -34.76
CA GLY A 10 -26.81 11.39 -34.78
C GLY A 10 -25.75 12.36 -34.27
N ALA A 11 -25.81 13.64 -34.69
CA ALA A 11 -24.88 14.66 -34.23
C ALA A 11 -25.02 14.96 -32.72
N VAL A 12 -26.26 15.01 -32.21
CA VAL A 12 -26.51 15.21 -30.78
C VAL A 12 -26.02 14.01 -29.97
N THR A 13 -26.37 12.78 -30.37
CA THR A 13 -25.92 11.57 -29.67
C THR A 13 -24.39 11.45 -29.69
N ALA A 14 -23.74 11.69 -30.82
CA ALA A 14 -22.27 11.65 -30.92
C ALA A 14 -21.61 12.75 -30.07
N GLY A 15 -22.14 13.98 -30.12
CA GLY A 15 -21.62 15.10 -29.33
C GLY A 15 -21.78 14.88 -27.82
N THR A 16 -22.96 14.41 -27.38
CA THR A 16 -23.23 14.12 -25.97
C THR A 16 -22.45 12.92 -25.46
N THR A 17 -22.36 11.83 -26.23
CA THR A 17 -21.56 10.66 -25.85
C THR A 17 -20.08 11.01 -25.80
N LEU A 18 -19.56 11.79 -26.76
CA LEU A 18 -18.19 12.30 -26.70
C LEU A 18 -17.97 13.19 -25.47
N MET A 19 -18.86 14.16 -25.19
CA MET A 19 -18.71 15.03 -24.02
C MET A 19 -18.84 14.26 -22.70
N MET A 20 -19.75 13.29 -22.62
CA MET A 20 -19.84 12.39 -21.47
C MET A 20 -18.53 11.60 -21.32
N LEU A 21 -18.03 10.98 -22.40
CA LEU A 21 -16.76 10.24 -22.36
C LEU A 21 -15.57 11.14 -21.97
N LEU A 22 -15.52 12.39 -22.44
CA LEU A 22 -14.46 13.33 -22.09
C LEU A 22 -14.56 13.80 -20.63
N MET A 23 -15.78 13.96 -20.09
CA MET A 23 -15.99 14.39 -18.71
C MET A 23 -15.90 13.24 -17.69
N THR A 24 -16.06 11.98 -18.13
CA THR A 24 -16.09 10.81 -17.25
C THR A 24 -14.92 9.83 -17.46
N SER A 25 -13.99 10.10 -18.38
CA SER A 25 -12.82 9.22 -18.57
C SER A 25 -11.72 9.50 -17.54
N PRO A 26 -11.33 8.52 -16.72
CA PRO A 26 -10.05 8.56 -16.00
C PRO A 26 -8.84 8.43 -16.95
N ALA A 27 -9.06 8.16 -18.24
CA ALA A 27 -8.01 7.85 -19.22
C ALA A 27 -7.20 9.05 -19.75
N LEU A 28 -7.63 10.30 -19.53
CA LEU A 28 -6.87 11.50 -19.93
C LEU A 28 -5.95 12.02 -18.80
N ALA A 29 -6.06 11.43 -17.61
CA ALA A 29 -5.23 11.74 -16.46
C ALA A 29 -4.22 10.61 -16.27
N ALA A 30 -3.14 10.62 -17.05
CA ALA A 30 -1.86 10.08 -16.58
C ALA A 30 -1.33 11.00 -15.48
N ILE A 31 -2.09 11.12 -14.39
CA ILE A 31 -1.61 11.71 -13.14
C ILE A 31 -0.71 10.60 -12.58
N ARG A 32 0.61 10.81 -12.67
CA ARG A 32 1.56 9.97 -11.95
C ARG A 32 1.14 10.04 -10.49
N ASP A 33 0.62 8.95 -9.97
CA ASP A 33 0.25 8.84 -8.57
C ASP A 33 1.54 8.62 -7.78
N ASP A 34 1.66 9.18 -6.59
CA ASP A 34 2.82 8.92 -5.72
C ASP A 34 2.89 7.43 -5.32
N GLY A 35 1.80 6.67 -5.54
CA GLY A 35 1.77 5.21 -5.49
C GLY A 35 2.40 4.48 -6.69
N ASP A 36 2.61 5.16 -7.83
CA ASP A 36 3.27 4.60 -9.02
C ASP A 36 4.81 4.58 -8.89
N ASP A 37 5.38 5.37 -7.97
CA ASP A 37 6.81 5.43 -7.73
C ASP A 37 7.13 4.75 -6.39
N PRO A 38 7.49 3.45 -6.38
CA PRO A 38 7.62 2.66 -5.14
C PRO A 38 8.81 3.07 -4.27
N GLY A 39 9.54 4.14 -4.63
CA GLY A 39 10.76 4.56 -3.97
C GLY A 39 11.90 3.56 -4.14
N PRO A 40 13.09 3.87 -3.59
CA PRO A 40 14.21 2.93 -3.62
C PRO A 40 13.87 1.69 -2.79
N GLY A 41 13.95 0.52 -3.42
CA GLY A 41 13.76 -0.77 -2.76
C GLY A 41 14.82 -1.03 -1.70
N LEU A 42 14.44 -1.80 -0.67
CA LEU A 42 15.32 -2.15 0.43
C LEU A 42 16.41 -3.12 -0.04
N SER A 43 17.65 -2.93 0.41
CA SER A 43 18.72 -3.89 0.10
C SER A 43 18.45 -5.25 0.76
N ILE A 44 19.07 -6.30 0.22
CA ILE A 44 18.96 -7.66 0.79
C ILE A 44 19.44 -7.66 2.25
N GLY A 45 20.52 -6.94 2.54
CA GLY A 45 21.08 -6.84 3.89
C GLY A 45 20.13 -6.15 4.87
N GLU A 46 19.51 -5.04 4.46
CA GLU A 46 18.50 -4.36 5.28
C GLU A 46 17.24 -5.20 5.46
N THR A 47 16.81 -5.94 4.44
CA THR A 47 15.65 -6.84 4.52
C THR A 47 15.89 -7.93 5.56
N ILE A 48 17.05 -8.60 5.49
CA ILE A 48 17.42 -9.63 6.46
C ILE A 48 17.64 -9.01 7.85
N GLY A 49 18.26 -7.84 7.92
CA GLY A 49 18.51 -7.12 9.16
C GLY A 49 17.21 -6.77 9.91
N LEU A 50 16.25 -6.15 9.21
CA LEU A 50 15.01 -5.66 9.81
C LEU A 50 13.98 -6.77 10.04
N TYR A 51 13.86 -7.73 9.13
CA TYR A 51 12.78 -8.73 9.20
C TYR A 51 13.19 -10.08 9.75
N VAL A 52 14.50 -10.34 9.92
CA VAL A 52 14.99 -11.62 10.47
C VAL A 52 15.86 -11.38 11.70
N ALA A 53 16.91 -10.58 11.58
CA ALA A 53 17.85 -10.38 12.69
C ALA A 53 17.21 -9.60 13.85
N LEU A 54 16.48 -8.52 13.56
CA LEU A 54 15.83 -7.70 14.59
C LEU A 54 14.79 -8.49 15.41
N PRO A 55 13.86 -9.27 14.83
CA PRO A 55 12.96 -10.14 15.60
C PRO A 55 13.70 -11.15 16.50
N ILE A 56 14.77 -11.78 16.00
CA ILE A 56 15.58 -12.73 16.78
C ILE A 56 16.27 -12.01 17.94
N ALA A 57 16.87 -10.85 17.70
CA ALA A 57 17.54 -10.07 18.73
C ALA A 57 16.56 -9.66 19.84
N LEU A 58 15.36 -9.17 19.48
CA LEU A 58 14.31 -8.84 20.43
C LEU A 58 13.90 -10.05 21.26
N PHE A 59 13.71 -11.21 20.63
CA PHE A 59 13.37 -12.43 21.34
C PHE A 59 14.45 -12.84 22.35
N LEU A 60 15.72 -12.82 21.95
CA LEU A 60 16.84 -13.17 22.83
C LEU A 60 16.98 -12.21 24.00
N ILE A 61 16.79 -10.91 23.76
CA ILE A 61 16.78 -9.89 24.84
C ILE A 61 15.67 -10.22 25.84
N ILE A 62 14.44 -10.45 25.37
CA ILE A 62 13.30 -10.77 26.25
C ILE A 62 13.57 -12.07 27.02
N ALA A 63 14.00 -13.13 26.35
CA ALA A 63 14.31 -14.41 26.97
C ALA A 63 15.41 -14.27 28.04
N GLY A 64 16.47 -13.52 27.74
CA GLY A 64 17.54 -13.21 28.68
C GLY A 64 17.04 -12.46 29.92
N LEU A 65 16.22 -11.41 29.70
CA LEU A 65 15.60 -10.65 30.78
C LEU A 65 14.71 -11.52 31.67
N VAL A 66 13.92 -12.43 31.07
CA VAL A 66 13.08 -13.38 31.80
C VAL A 66 13.93 -14.30 32.68
N ILE A 67 15.02 -14.86 32.13
CA ILE A 67 15.92 -15.76 32.87
C ILE A 67 16.57 -15.03 34.05
N VAL A 68 17.09 -13.81 33.82
CA VAL A 68 17.71 -13.00 34.89
C VAL A 68 16.69 -12.71 35.99
N THR A 69 15.50 -12.24 35.62
CA THR A 69 14.43 -11.92 36.59
C THR A 69 13.95 -13.15 37.36
N ASP A 70 13.87 -14.31 36.71
CA ASP A 70 13.44 -15.55 37.37
C ASP A 70 14.45 -16.06 38.40
N LYS A 71 15.75 -15.99 38.07
CA LYS A 71 16.82 -16.33 39.02
C LYS A 71 16.75 -15.45 40.27
N SER A 72 16.50 -14.14 40.13
CA SER A 72 16.37 -13.23 41.26
C SER A 72 15.19 -13.57 42.19
N ARG A 73 14.09 -14.14 41.68
CA ARG A 73 12.95 -14.59 42.52
C ARG A 73 13.25 -15.87 43.29
N LYS A 74 13.93 -16.83 42.67
CA LYS A 74 14.26 -18.12 43.30
C LYS A 74 15.30 -18.00 44.43
N GLN A 75 16.13 -16.96 44.40
CA GLN A 75 17.12 -16.69 45.44
C GLN A 75 16.55 -15.97 46.66
N ARG A 76 15.28 -15.53 46.62
CA ARG A 76 14.65 -14.90 47.78
C ARG A 76 14.28 -15.99 48.79
N PRO A 77 14.83 -16.00 50.01
CA PRO A 77 14.49 -17.01 51.00
C PRO A 77 12.99 -16.93 51.29
N THR A 78 12.27 -18.02 51.09
CA THR A 78 10.91 -18.17 51.59
C THR A 78 11.02 -18.36 53.09
N VAL A 79 10.71 -17.30 53.85
CA VAL A 79 10.42 -17.35 55.29
C VAL A 79 9.15 -18.15 55.54
#